data_AF-A0A967UJV6-F1
#
_entry.id   AF-A0A967UJV6-F1
#
_cell.length_a   1.000
_cell.length_b   1.000
_cell.length_c   1.000
_cell.angle_alpha   90.00
_cell.angle_beta   90.00
_cell.angle_gamma   90.00
#
_symmetry.space_group_name_H-M   'P 1'
#
loop_
_entity.id
_entity.type
_entity.pdbx_description
1 polymer ?
#
loop_
_entity_poly.entity_id
_entity_poly.type
_entity_poly.pdbx_seq_one_letter_code
_entity_poly.pdbx_strand_id
1 'polypeptide(L)' 'EFIVLAYGSTSRSARYAVNEMRKNGIKAGLFRPITLWPFPEKRVAELADQAKAIIVP' A
#
# COMPACT_ATOMS: atom_id res chain seq x y z
N GLU A 1 -6.17 9.62 1.70
CA GLU A 1 -6.23 8.25 2.24
C GLU A 1 -4.80 7.71 2.34
N PHE A 2 -4.50 6.73 3.18
CA PHE A 2 -3.12 6.21 3.29
C PHE A 2 -2.98 4.92 2.49
N ILE A 3 -1.87 4.77 1.75
CA ILE A 3 -1.57 3.52 1.05
C ILE A 3 -0.24 2.99 1.55
N VAL A 4 -0.19 1.73 1.93
CA VAL A 4 1.07 1.03 2.17
C VAL A 4 1.43 0.28 0.89
N LEU A 5 2.63 0.49 0.35
CA LEU A 5 3.17 -0.28 -0.76
C LEU A 5 4.21 -1.25 -0.18
N ALA A 6 3.91 -2.54 -0.17
CA ALA A 6 4.81 -3.57 0.36
C ALA A 6 4.83 -4.79 -0.56
N TYR A 7 5.96 -5.48 -0.65
CA TYR A 7 6.13 -6.69 -1.47
C TYR A 7 6.73 -7.84 -0.66
N GLY A 8 6.70 -9.06 -1.19
CA GLY A 8 7.28 -10.22 -0.50
C GLY A 8 6.71 -10.47 0.92
N SER A 9 7.58 -10.82 1.86
CA SER A 9 7.22 -11.17 3.24
C SER A 9 6.66 -10.00 4.06
N THR A 10 7.15 -8.77 3.84
CA THR A 10 6.71 -7.57 4.56
C THR A 10 5.24 -7.24 4.30
N SER A 11 4.71 -7.67 3.14
CA SER A 11 3.29 -7.54 2.79
C SER A 11 2.35 -8.12 3.85
N ARG A 12 2.76 -9.17 4.57
CA ARG A 12 1.93 -9.79 5.61
C ARG A 12 1.74 -8.85 6.79
N SER A 13 2.82 -8.23 7.27
CA SER A 13 2.80 -7.26 8.35
C SER A 13 2.10 -5.97 7.93
N ALA A 14 2.35 -5.50 6.70
CA ALA A 14 1.66 -4.36 6.12
C ALA A 14 0.13 -4.57 6.07
N ARG A 15 -0.33 -5.77 5.71
CA ARG A 15 -1.75 -6.11 5.71
C ARG A 15 -2.37 -6.05 7.10
N TYR A 16 -1.65 -6.53 8.12
CA TYR A 16 -2.10 -6.42 9.51
C TYR A 16 -2.25 -4.96 9.92
N ALA A 17 -1.25 -4.12 9.66
CA ALA A 17 -1.30 -2.69 9.97
C ALA A 17 -2.46 -1.97 9.26
N VAL A 18 -2.71 -2.26 7.98
CA VAL A 18 -3.84 -1.70 7.23
C VAL A 18 -5.19 -2.13 7.83
N ASN A 19 -5.32 -3.38 8.27
CA ASN A 19 -6.54 -3.85 8.92
C ASN A 19 -6.76 -3.16 10.27
N GLU A 20 -5.73 -2.97 11.09
CA GLU A 20 -5.83 -2.22 12.35
C GLU A 20 -6.20 -0.76 12.12
N MET A 21 -5.59 -0.08 11.14
CA MET A 21 -5.97 1.29 10.77
C MET A 21 -7.45 1.38 10.38
N ARG A 22 -7.95 0.44 9.58
CA ARG A 22 -9.37 0.39 9.19
C ARG A 22 -10.31 0.19 10.39
N LYS A 23 -9.94 -0.65 11.36
CA LYS A 23 -10.72 -0.82 12.60
C LYS A 23 -10.83 0.48 13.39
N ASN A 24 -9.78 1.30 13.36
CA ASN A 24 -9.75 2.62 14.00
C ASN A 24 -10.45 3.72 13.16
N GLY A 25 -11.20 3.36 12.12
CA GLY A 25 -11.92 4.31 11.25
C GLY A 25 -11.01 5.05 10.25
N ILE A 26 -9.73 4.67 10.15
CA ILE A 26 -8.79 5.31 9.24
C ILE A 26 -8.87 4.62 7.87
N LYS A 27 -9.17 5.39 6.83
CA LYS A 27 -9.20 4.88 5.45
C LYS A 27 -7.78 4.64 4.93
N ALA A 28 -7.38 3.36 4.99
CA ALA A 28 -6.08 2.86 4.54
C ALA A 28 -6.21 1.73 3.50
N GLY A 29 -5.23 1.63 2.60
CA GLY A 29 -5.11 0.60 1.57
C GLY A 29 -3.73 -0.06 1.57
N LEU A 30 -3.65 -1.26 1.00
CA LEU A 30 -2.40 -1.97 0.74
C LEU A 30 -2.27 -2.21 -0.76
N PHE A 31 -1.20 -1.70 -1.36
CA PHE A 31 -0.76 -2.09 -2.69
C PHE A 31 0.37 -3.11 -2.56
N ARG A 32 0.14 -4.32 -3.07
CA ARG A 32 1.13 -5.39 -3.10
C ARG A 32 1.43 -5.76 -4.55
N PRO A 33 2.52 -5.26 -5.14
CA PRO A 33 2.92 -5.73 -6.46
C PRO A 33 3.34 -7.20 -6.39
N ILE A 34 2.83 -8.01 -7.32
CA ILE A 34 3.27 -9.40 -7.51
C ILE A 34 4.62 -9.40 -8.26
N THR A 35 4.74 -8.52 -9.25
CA THR A 35 5.94 -8.30 -10.05
C THR A 35 6.56 -6.97 -9.64
N LEU A 36 7.78 -7.00 -9.10
CA LEU A 36 8.53 -5.78 -8.73
C LEU A 36 9.26 -5.18 -9.93
N TRP A 37 9.71 -6.04 -10.84
CA TRP A 37 10.42 -5.64 -12.05
C TRP A 37 9.84 -6.33 -13.29
N PRO A 38 9.51 -5.57 -14.36
CA PRO A 38 9.57 -4.11 -14.46
C PRO A 38 8.62 -3.42 -13.46
N PHE A 39 9.01 -2.24 -12.99
CA PHE A 39 8.28 -1.53 -11.93
C PHE A 39 6.90 -1.05 -12.41
N PRO A 40 5.82 -1.19 -11.62
CA PRO A 40 4.47 -0.82 -12.04
C PRO A 40 4.20 0.68 -11.92
N GLU A 41 4.98 1.50 -12.64
CA GLU A 41 4.96 2.98 -12.59
C GLU A 41 3.56 3.56 -12.75
N LYS A 42 2.84 3.14 -13.80
CA LYS A 42 1.49 3.62 -14.10
C LYS A 42 0.54 3.41 -12.93
N ARG A 43 0.59 2.22 -12.32
CA ARG A 43 -0.30 1.89 -11.21
C ARG A 43 0.06 2.66 -9.95
N VAL A 44 1.35 2.85 -9.68
CA VAL A 44 1.81 3.63 -8.52
C VAL A 44 1.42 5.10 -8.68
N ALA A 45 1.53 5.66 -9.88
CA ALA A 45 1.10 7.03 -10.19
C ALA A 45 -0.40 7.22 -9.94
N GLU A 46 -1.26 6.34 -10.47
CA GLU A 46 -2.71 6.39 -10.24
C GLU A 46 -3.07 6.35 -8.74
N LEU A 47 -2.34 5.56 -7.95
CA LEU A 47 -2.55 5.45 -6.52
C LEU A 47 -2.03 6.68 -5.76
N ALA A 48 -0.95 7.30 -6.24
CA ALA A 48 -0.40 8.52 -5.66
C ALA A 48 -1.36 9.71 -5.81
N ASP A 49 -2.07 9.81 -6.94
CA ASP A 49 -3.08 10.85 -7.17
C ASP A 49 -4.26 10.79 -6.19
N GLN A 50 -4.56 9.61 -5.64
CA GLN A 50 -5.68 9.37 -4.72
C GLN A 50 -5.23 9.36 -3.25
N ALA A 51 -3.95 9.08 -2.98
CA ALA A 51 -3.42 8.95 -1.65
C ALA A 51 -2.94 10.30 -1.08
N LYS A 52 -3.13 10.48 0.23
CA LYS A 52 -2.46 11.55 0.97
C LYS A 52 -0.98 11.25 1.16
N ALA A 53 -0.64 9.97 1.30
CA ALA A 53 0.72 9.48 1.41
C ALA A 53 0.80 8.00 1.03
N ILE A 54 1.93 7.61 0.44
CA ILE A 54 2.33 6.23 0.21
C ILE A 54 3.48 5.89 1.16
N ILE A 55 3.31 4.87 1.99
CA ILE A 55 4.32 4.36 2.92
C ILE A 55 4.97 3.11 2.30
N VAL A 56 6.30 3.08 2.23
CA VAL A 56 7.09 1.98 1.67
C VAL A 56 8.00 1.39 2.77
N PRO A 57 7.69 0.20 3.32
CA PRO A 57 8.53 -0.51 4.29
C PRO A 57 9.39 -1.62 3.67
#